data_AF-A0A9Q0WHK8-F1
#
_entry.id   AF-A0A9Q0WHK8-F1
#
_cell.length_a   1.000
_cell.length_b   1.000
_cell.length_c   1.000
_cell.angle_alpha   90.00
_cell.angle_beta   90.00
_cell.angle_gamma   90.00
#
_symmetry.space_group_name_H-M   'P 1'
#
loop_
_entity.id
_entity.type
_entity.pdbx_description
1 polymer ?
#
loop_
_entity_poly.entity_id
_entity_poly.type
_entity_poly.pdbx_seq_one_letter_code
_entity_poly.pdbx_strand_id
1 'polypeptide(L)'
;MGLEEEESIEQAAAVRRERLKALKAAQELLNTPDADSAKTADDDDDEAAEESNPSMKFRNYVPQDKELQEGKLAPPVLPKFEDPVAAAPPPSEKEEDPFLNIAPKKPNWDLRRDVQKKLDKLERRTQKAIFKLMEEQEKEKQLTENGGNGIED
;
A
#
# COMPACT_ATOMS: atom_id res chain seq x y z
N MET A 1 -8.70 -4.28 28.17
CA MET A 1 -8.24 -3.65 26.93
C MET A 1 -8.05 -4.64 25.77
N GLY A 2 -7.86 -5.95 26.00
CA GLY A 2 -7.64 -6.91 24.90
C GLY A 2 -8.89 -7.40 24.12
N LEU A 3 -10.11 -7.19 24.63
CA LEU A 3 -11.33 -7.70 23.98
C LEU A 3 -11.71 -6.92 22.70
N GLU A 4 -11.44 -5.62 22.66
CA GLU A 4 -11.76 -4.76 21.50
C GLU A 4 -10.82 -5.02 20.31
N GLU A 5 -9.55 -5.36 20.59
CA GLU A 5 -8.58 -5.74 19.57
C GLU A 5 -8.87 -7.13 19.00
N GLU A 6 -9.32 -8.07 19.83
CA GLU A 6 -9.74 -9.40 19.40
C GLU A 6 -10.98 -9.35 18.49
N GLU A 7 -11.98 -8.53 18.83
CA GLU A 7 -13.18 -8.32 18.00
C GLU A 7 -12.83 -7.70 16.64
N SER A 8 -11.87 -6.77 16.58
CA SER A 8 -11.41 -6.16 15.32
C SER A 8 -10.71 -7.16 14.39
N ILE A 9 -9.87 -8.04 14.97
CA ILE A 9 -9.17 -9.10 14.22
C ILE A 9 -10.19 -10.15 13.70
N GLU A 10 -11.18 -10.49 14.51
CA GLU A 10 -12.24 -11.43 14.12
C GLU A 10 -13.12 -10.86 13.00
N GLN A 11 -13.48 -9.58 13.07
CA GLN A 11 -14.21 -8.87 12.01
C GLN A 11 -13.41 -8.84 10.69
N ALA A 12 -12.11 -8.53 10.75
CA ALA A 12 -11.25 -8.56 9.57
C ALA A 12 -11.14 -9.96 8.94
N ALA A 13 -11.08 -11.00 9.78
CA ALA A 13 -11.08 -12.39 9.33
C ALA A 13 -12.41 -12.80 8.67
N ALA A 14 -13.55 -12.35 9.22
CA ALA A 14 -14.88 -12.61 8.66
C ALA A 14 -15.04 -11.98 7.26
N VAL A 15 -14.68 -10.71 7.12
CA VAL A 15 -14.73 -9.99 5.83
C VAL A 15 -13.85 -10.67 4.77
N ARG A 16 -12.64 -11.11 5.14
CA ARG A 16 -11.76 -11.84 4.23
C ARG A 16 -12.37 -13.18 3.80
N ARG A 17 -12.98 -13.92 4.72
CA ARG A 17 -13.63 -15.21 4.43
C ARG A 17 -14.81 -15.04 3.48
N GLU A 18 -15.64 -14.02 3.69
CA GLU A 18 -16.78 -13.70 2.82
C GLU A 18 -16.32 -13.35 1.39
N ARG A 19 -15.32 -12.47 1.27
CA ARG A 19 -14.72 -12.11 -0.02
C ARG A 19 -14.20 -13.33 -0.78
N LEU A 20 -13.48 -14.23 -0.09
CA LEU A 20 -12.96 -15.45 -0.71
C LEU A 20 -14.08 -16.41 -1.14
N LYS A 21 -15.17 -16.49 -0.38
CA LYS A 21 -16.34 -17.30 -0.72
C LYS A 21 -17.03 -16.77 -1.98
N ALA A 22 -17.20 -15.46 -2.11
CA ALA A 22 -17.77 -14.83 -3.29
C ALA A 22 -16.91 -15.07 -4.55
N LEU A 23 -15.58 -14.92 -4.43
CA LEU A 23 -14.66 -15.22 -5.53
C LEU A 23 -14.72 -16.70 -5.95
N LYS A 24 -14.82 -17.61 -4.98
CA LYS A 24 -14.94 -19.04 -5.27
C LYS A 24 -16.26 -19.39 -5.97
N ALA A 25 -17.38 -18.79 -5.56
CA ALA A 25 -18.68 -18.98 -6.21
C ALA A 25 -18.69 -18.45 -7.64
N ALA A 26 -18.10 -17.27 -7.89
CA ALA A 26 -17.96 -16.73 -9.24
C ALA A 26 -17.08 -17.62 -10.14
N GLN A 27 -15.99 -18.18 -9.58
CA GLN A 27 -15.13 -19.11 -10.30
C GLN A 27 -15.83 -20.44 -10.62
N GLU A 28 -16.71 -20.93 -9.74
CA GLU A 28 -17.49 -22.14 -9.97
C GLU A 28 -18.50 -21.96 -11.11
N LEU A 29 -19.22 -20.83 -11.14
CA LEU A 29 -20.10 -20.48 -12.26
C LEU A 29 -19.36 -20.34 -13.60
N LEU A 30 -18.11 -19.85 -13.57
CA LEU A 30 -17.27 -19.78 -14.77
C LEU A 30 -16.81 -21.17 -15.23
N ASN A 31 -16.56 -22.08 -14.30
CA ASN A 31 -15.99 -23.40 -14.57
C ASN A 31 -17.02 -24.49 -14.88
N THR A 32 -18.30 -24.28 -14.59
CA THR A 32 -19.38 -25.14 -15.08
C THR A 32 -19.80 -24.66 -16.47
N PRO A 33 -19.48 -25.37 -17.57
CA PRO A 33 -20.06 -25.07 -18.86
C PRO A 33 -21.56 -25.35 -18.77
N ASP A 34 -22.35 -24.30 -18.99
CA ASP A 34 -23.80 -24.31 -19.02
C ASP A 34 -24.32 -25.38 -19.99
N ALA A 35 -25.03 -26.38 -19.45
CA ALA A 35 -25.64 -27.46 -20.21
C ALA A 35 -27.04 -27.08 -20.76
N ASP A 36 -27.41 -25.79 -20.75
CA ASP A 36 -28.75 -25.32 -21.18
C ASP A 36 -28.72 -24.18 -22.21
N SER A 37 -27.58 -23.96 -22.90
CA SER A 37 -27.49 -23.03 -24.04
C SER A 37 -27.62 -23.76 -25.39
N ALA A 38 -28.67 -24.56 -25.53
CA ALA A 38 -29.02 -25.23 -26.78
C ALA A 38 -30.53 -25.09 -27.04
N LYS A 39 -30.96 -23.90 -27.45
CA LYS A 39 -32.22 -23.63 -28.17
C LYS A 39 -32.30 -22.15 -28.54
N THR A 40 -31.89 -21.82 -29.76
CA THR A 40 -32.66 -21.06 -30.76
C THR A 40 -31.76 -20.80 -31.97
N ALA A 41 -31.85 -21.71 -32.95
CA ALA A 41 -31.44 -21.48 -34.32
C ALA A 41 -32.60 -21.95 -35.23
N ASP A 42 -32.84 -21.16 -36.27
CA ASP A 42 -33.82 -21.25 -37.37
C ASP A 42 -35.28 -20.89 -37.08
N ASP A 43 -35.72 -19.80 -37.72
CA ASP A 43 -36.75 -19.87 -38.79
C ASP A 43 -36.64 -18.64 -39.73
N ASP A 44 -36.93 -18.89 -41.01
CA ASP A 44 -36.65 -18.11 -42.21
C ASP A 44 -37.63 -16.95 -42.53
N ASP A 45 -37.20 -16.13 -43.50
CA ASP A 45 -37.97 -15.50 -44.60
C ASP A 45 -38.81 -14.19 -44.43
N ASP A 46 -38.29 -13.19 -45.16
CA ASP A 46 -38.92 -12.39 -46.22
C ASP A 46 -39.76 -11.10 -46.00
N GLU A 47 -39.39 -10.11 -46.83
CA GLU A 47 -40.10 -8.93 -47.36
C GLU A 47 -40.98 -8.04 -46.46
N ALA A 48 -40.43 -6.88 -46.06
CA ALA A 48 -41.17 -5.61 -45.99
C ALA A 48 -40.21 -4.40 -46.11
N ALA A 49 -39.81 -4.07 -47.33
CA ALA A 49 -39.15 -2.83 -47.67
C ALA A 49 -40.19 -1.70 -47.78
N GLU A 50 -40.54 -1.07 -46.66
CA GLU A 50 -41.25 0.20 -46.59
C GLU A 50 -40.60 1.09 -45.51
N GLU A 51 -39.76 2.01 -45.96
CA GLU A 51 -39.41 3.33 -45.40
C GLU A 51 -39.31 3.52 -43.87
N SER A 52 -38.66 2.61 -43.14
CA SER A 52 -38.06 2.96 -41.86
C SER A 52 -36.57 3.22 -42.05
N ASN A 53 -36.22 4.38 -42.62
CA ASN A 53 -34.83 4.84 -42.65
C ASN A 53 -34.27 4.74 -41.21
N PRO A 54 -33.26 3.90 -40.95
CA PRO A 54 -32.76 3.70 -39.60
C PRO A 54 -32.25 5.03 -39.07
N SER A 55 -32.83 5.54 -37.97
CA SER A 55 -32.44 6.82 -37.40
C SER A 55 -30.96 6.81 -37.00
N MET A 56 -30.12 7.44 -37.83
CA MET A 56 -28.65 7.43 -37.70
C MET A 56 -28.23 8.45 -36.64
N LYS A 57 -27.52 7.99 -35.60
CA LYS A 57 -27.03 8.84 -34.50
C LYS A 57 -25.53 9.06 -34.60
N PHE A 58 -25.08 10.31 -34.61
CA PHE A 58 -23.66 10.64 -34.74
C PHE A 58 -23.06 11.09 -33.41
N ARG A 59 -22.08 10.34 -32.90
CA ARG A 59 -21.34 10.66 -31.66
C ARG A 59 -20.03 11.39 -31.97
N ASN A 60 -19.22 10.85 -32.88
CA ASN A 60 -17.87 11.34 -33.21
C ASN A 60 -17.74 11.96 -34.62
N TYR A 61 -18.84 12.09 -35.36
CA TYR A 61 -18.85 12.61 -36.73
C TYR A 61 -19.90 13.71 -36.88
N VAL A 62 -19.65 14.70 -37.73
CA VAL A 62 -20.60 15.77 -38.05
C VAL A 62 -20.95 15.67 -39.54
N PRO A 63 -22.16 15.20 -39.89
CA PRO A 63 -22.61 15.17 -41.27
C PRO A 63 -22.63 16.57 -41.90
N GLN A 64 -22.28 16.64 -43.19
CA GLN A 64 -22.34 17.90 -43.96
C GLN A 64 -23.78 18.30 -44.31
N ASP A 65 -24.67 17.30 -44.43
CA ASP A 65 -26.08 17.52 -44.76
C ASP A 65 -26.88 17.99 -43.53
N LYS A 66 -27.78 18.96 -43.73
CA LYS A 66 -28.46 19.67 -42.63
C LYS A 66 -29.49 18.81 -41.93
N GLU A 67 -30.20 17.97 -42.67
CA GLU A 67 -31.22 17.06 -42.13
C GLU A 67 -30.61 15.97 -41.23
N LEU A 68 -29.35 15.60 -41.49
CA LEU A 68 -28.63 14.56 -40.75
C LEU A 68 -27.87 15.11 -39.52
N GLN A 69 -27.73 16.44 -39.40
CA GLN A 69 -27.11 17.09 -38.23
C GLN A 69 -28.00 17.02 -36.98
N GLU A 70 -29.32 16.91 -37.15
CA GLU A 70 -30.28 16.73 -36.06
C GLU A 70 -30.08 15.40 -35.32
N GLY A 71 -29.47 14.41 -35.99
CA GLY A 71 -29.07 13.12 -35.40
C GLY A 71 -27.79 13.18 -34.55
N LYS A 72 -27.19 14.36 -34.33
CA LYS A 72 -26.00 14.49 -33.49
C LYS A 72 -26.37 14.29 -32.02
N LEU A 73 -25.76 13.30 -31.37
CA LEU A 73 -25.96 13.06 -29.95
C LEU A 73 -25.19 14.10 -29.13
N ALA A 74 -25.90 14.84 -28.27
CA ALA A 74 -25.28 15.74 -27.31
C ALA A 74 -24.39 14.94 -26.35
N PRO A 75 -23.19 15.44 -26.01
CA PRO A 75 -22.35 14.81 -25.01
C PRO A 75 -23.10 14.79 -23.67
N PRO A 76 -23.02 13.68 -22.89
CA PRO A 76 -23.67 13.62 -21.60
C PRO A 76 -23.11 14.72 -20.71
N VAL A 77 -23.99 15.58 -20.20
CA VAL A 77 -23.64 16.61 -19.22
C VAL A 77 -23.32 15.88 -17.93
N LEU A 78 -22.04 15.83 -17.59
CA LEU A 78 -21.62 15.29 -16.30
C LEU A 78 -22.28 16.12 -15.19
N PRO A 79 -22.87 15.48 -14.17
CA PRO A 79 -23.29 16.21 -12.98
C PRO A 79 -22.04 16.93 -12.44
N LYS A 80 -22.15 18.25 -12.25
CA LYS A 80 -21.11 19.02 -11.56
C LYS A 80 -21.00 18.43 -10.17
N PHE A 81 -19.91 17.73 -9.91
CA PHE A 81 -19.56 17.27 -8.59
C PHE A 81 -19.37 18.52 -7.75
N GLU A 82 -20.36 18.82 -6.93
CA GLU A 82 -20.16 19.73 -5.81
C GLU A 82 -19.32 18.93 -4.82
N ASP A 83 -18.04 19.29 -4.71
CA ASP A 83 -17.19 18.80 -3.63
C ASP A 83 -17.99 19.02 -2.33
N PRO A 84 -18.33 17.95 -1.59
CA PRO A 84 -18.89 18.16 -0.27
C PRO A 84 -17.85 18.96 0.50
N VAL A 85 -18.17 20.22 0.81
CA VAL A 85 -17.49 21.00 1.84
C VAL A 85 -17.84 20.31 3.16
N ALA A 86 -17.25 19.13 3.35
CA ALA A 86 -17.25 18.42 4.59
C ALA A 86 -16.52 19.33 5.57
N ALA A 87 -17.25 19.87 6.53
CA ALA A 87 -16.69 20.57 7.66
C ALA A 87 -15.53 19.72 8.20
N ALA A 88 -14.34 20.32 8.21
CA ALA A 88 -13.10 19.65 8.56
C ALA A 88 -13.29 18.86 9.87
N PRO A 89 -13.05 17.54 9.89
CA PRO A 89 -13.01 16.80 11.15
C PRO A 89 -11.89 17.38 12.04
N PRO A 90 -12.05 17.37 13.37
CA PRO A 90 -11.02 17.83 14.30
C PRO A 90 -9.72 17.05 14.05
N PRO A 91 -8.54 17.69 14.24
CA PRO A 91 -7.26 17.06 13.90
C PRO A 91 -7.07 15.80 14.75
N SER A 92 -7.28 14.64 14.14
CA SER A 92 -6.85 13.36 14.69
C SER A 92 -5.35 13.42 14.89
N GLU A 93 -4.92 13.16 16.12
CA GLU A 93 -3.51 13.00 16.46
C GLU A 93 -2.88 12.04 15.45
N LYS A 94 -1.83 12.52 14.81
CA LYS A 94 -1.10 11.79 13.78
C LYS A 94 -0.45 10.59 14.45
N GLU A 95 -1.11 9.45 14.42
CA GLU A 95 -0.40 8.18 14.44
C GLU A 95 0.45 8.17 13.16
N GLU A 96 1.69 8.61 13.29
CA GLU A 96 2.64 8.64 12.20
C GLU A 96 2.89 7.19 11.77
N ASP A 97 2.21 6.78 10.70
CA ASP A 97 2.46 5.50 10.04
C ASP A 97 3.97 5.33 9.82
N PRO A 98 4.62 4.33 10.45
CA PRO A 98 6.07 4.11 10.36
C PRO A 98 6.55 3.88 8.91
N PHE A 99 5.61 3.60 8.01
CA PHE A 99 5.84 3.34 6.59
C PHE A 99 5.82 4.60 5.72
N LEU A 100 5.10 5.66 6.11
CA LEU A 100 4.99 6.89 5.30
C LEU A 100 6.28 7.73 5.31
N ASN A 101 7.14 7.52 6.32
CA ASN A 101 8.44 8.18 6.46
C ASN A 101 9.63 7.35 5.92
N ILE A 102 9.37 6.29 5.16
CA ILE A 102 10.43 5.56 4.46
C ILE A 102 10.71 6.29 3.14
N ALA A 103 11.46 7.39 3.24
CA ALA A 103 12.16 7.96 2.09
C ALA A 103 12.94 6.86 1.34
N PRO A 104 13.27 7.03 0.04
CA PRO A 104 14.17 6.12 -0.65
C PRO A 104 15.52 6.07 0.09
N LYS A 105 15.68 5.10 0.99
CA LYS A 105 16.89 4.97 1.81
C LYS A 105 18.04 4.56 0.89
N LYS A 106 19.26 4.90 1.29
CA LYS A 106 20.47 4.44 0.61
C LYS A 106 20.40 2.90 0.43
N PRO A 107 20.82 2.33 -0.71
CA PRO A 107 20.73 0.88 -0.95
C PRO A 107 21.46 0.06 0.13
N ASN A 108 22.47 0.66 0.77
CA ASN A 108 23.25 0.04 1.84
C ASN A 108 22.74 0.33 3.26
N TRP A 109 21.55 0.93 3.44
CA TRP A 109 21.10 1.36 4.78
C TRP A 109 20.90 0.17 5.73
N ASP A 110 20.42 -0.95 5.18
CA ASP A 110 20.12 -2.16 5.93
C ASP A 110 21.41 -2.81 6.43
N LEU A 111 22.43 -2.89 5.56
CA LEU A 111 23.75 -3.37 5.95
C LEU A 111 24.36 -2.50 7.05
N ARG A 112 24.22 -1.17 6.95
CA ARG A 112 24.70 -0.27 8.00
C ARG A 112 23.99 -0.55 9.32
N ARG A 113 22.66 -0.68 9.31
CA ARG A 113 21.87 -0.99 10.50
C ARG A 113 22.29 -2.32 11.13
N ASP A 114 22.47 -3.36 10.32
CA ASP A 114 22.75 -4.72 10.79
C ASP A 114 24.20 -4.87 11.27
N VAL A 115 25.14 -4.16 10.65
CA VAL A 115 26.54 -4.09 11.09
C VAL A 115 26.71 -3.19 12.32
N GLN A 116 25.92 -2.10 12.43
CA GLN A 116 26.03 -1.14 13.55
C GLN A 116 25.91 -1.82 14.90
N LYS A 117 24.93 -2.73 15.08
CA LYS A 117 24.75 -3.46 16.35
C LYS A 117 25.99 -4.25 16.77
N LYS A 118 26.73 -4.82 15.81
CA LYS A 118 27.97 -5.57 16.08
C LYS A 118 29.12 -4.63 16.41
N LEU A 119 29.22 -3.51 15.68
CA LEU A 119 30.22 -2.47 15.96
C LEU A 119 30.00 -1.84 17.34
N ASP A 120 28.78 -1.47 17.71
CA ASP A 120 28.47 -0.91 19.03
C ASP A 120 28.87 -1.86 20.16
N LYS A 121 28.63 -3.17 19.98
CA LYS A 121 29.03 -4.19 20.96
C LYS A 121 30.56 -4.29 21.08
N LEU A 122 31.27 -4.20 19.96
CA LEU A 122 32.72 -4.22 19.94
C LEU A 122 33.30 -2.93 20.54
N GLU A 123 32.78 -1.77 20.17
CA GLU A 123 33.17 -0.46 20.68
C GLU A 123 33.03 -0.38 22.20
N ARG A 124 31.90 -0.85 22.75
CA ARG A 124 31.72 -0.92 24.22
C ARG A 124 32.77 -1.80 24.91
N ARG A 125 33.22 -2.88 24.26
CA ARG A 125 34.28 -3.75 24.80
C ARG A 125 35.64 -3.08 24.68
N THR A 126 35.92 -2.42 23.56
CA THR A 126 37.15 -1.69 23.33
C THR A 126 37.31 -0.53 24.32
N GLN A 127 36.25 0.28 24.52
CA GLN A 127 36.24 1.34 25.53
C GLN A 127 36.50 0.80 26.94
N LYS A 128 35.87 -0.32 27.31
CA LYS A 128 36.12 -0.99 28.59
C LYS A 128 37.56 -1.50 28.72
N ALA A 129 38.14 -2.04 27.66
CA ALA A 129 39.52 -2.51 27.66
C ALA A 129 40.51 -1.33 27.78
N ILE A 130 40.26 -0.23 27.06
CA ILE A 130 41.02 1.01 27.17
C ILE A 130 40.98 1.53 28.60
N PHE A 131 39.80 1.59 29.22
CA PHE A 131 39.65 2.05 30.59
C PHE A 131 40.45 1.19 31.59
N LYS A 132 40.38 -0.15 31.47
CA LYS A 132 41.17 -1.05 32.32
C LYS A 132 42.67 -0.86 32.17
N LEU A 133 43.16 -0.70 30.93
CA LEU A 133 44.59 -0.43 30.68
C LEU A 133 45.02 0.90 31.30
N MET A 134 44.17 1.92 31.24
CA MET A 134 44.42 3.21 31.88
C MET A 134 44.51 3.07 33.40
N GLU A 135 43.58 2.34 34.04
CA GLU A 135 43.62 2.09 35.49
C GLU A 135 44.87 1.31 35.92
N GLU A 136 45.31 0.32 35.14
CA GLU A 136 46.50 -0.46 35.43
C GLU A 136 47.77 0.39 35.31
N GLN A 137 47.89 1.20 34.26
CA GLN A 137 49.00 2.13 34.08
C GLN A 137 49.05 3.18 35.20
N GLU A 138 47.89 3.68 35.64
CA GLU A 138 47.84 4.64 36.74
C GLU A 138 48.26 4.00 38.06
N LYS A 139 47.83 2.77 38.35
CA LYS A 139 48.26 2.01 39.55
C LYS A 139 49.75 1.70 39.52
N GLU A 140 50.30 1.30 38.38
CA GLU A 140 51.72 1.05 38.23
C GLU A 140 52.52 2.33 38.48
N LYS A 141 52.11 3.46 37.91
CA LYS A 141 52.71 4.77 38.18
C LYS A 141 52.67 5.12 39.67
N GLN A 142 51.52 5.00 40.31
CA GLN A 142 51.38 5.24 41.75
C GLN A 142 52.28 4.33 42.59
N LEU A 143 52.41 3.05 42.24
CA LEU A 143 53.30 2.10 42.93
C LEU A 143 54.77 2.47 42.75
N THR A 144 55.19 2.85 41.54
CA THR A 144 56.58 3.28 41.28
C THR A 144 56.91 4.60 41.99
N GLU A 145 55.96 5.52 42.08
CA GLU A 145 56.12 6.80 42.78
C GLU A 145 56.16 6.62 44.31
N ASN A 146 55.29 5.76 44.87
CA ASN A 146 55.31 5.45 46.30
C ASN A 146 56.53 4.60 46.72
N GLY A 147 57.06 3.75 45.84
CA GLY A 147 58.24 2.92 46.12
C GLY A 147 59.57 3.67 46.04
N GLY A 148 59.62 4.77 45.28
CA GLY A 148 60.82 5.62 45.15
C GLY A 148 61.05 6.58 46.33
N ASN A 149 60.01 6.95 47.08
CA ASN A 149 60.08 7.91 48.18
C ASN A 149 60.49 7.31 49.55
N GLY A 150 60.93 6.04 49.60
CA GLY A 150 61.25 5.33 50.85
C GLY A 150 62.72 4.92 51.05
N ILE A 151 63.64 5.36 50.18
CA ILE A 151 65.07 4.99 50.21
C ILE A 151 65.96 6.25 50.21
N GLU A 152 65.65 7.22 51.06
CA GLU A 152 66.56 8.31 51.43
C GLU A 152 66.42 8.62 52.93
N ASP A 153 67.16 7.89 53.75
CA ASP A 153 67.55 8.25 55.13
C ASP A 153 68.94 7.66 55.42
#